data_AF-A0A369GBT9-F1
#
_entry.id   AF-A0A369GBT9-F1
#
_cell.length_a   1.000
_cell.length_b   1.000
_cell.length_c   1.000
_cell.angle_alpha   90.00
_cell.angle_beta   90.00
_cell.angle_gamma   90.00
#
_symmetry.space_group_name_H-M   'P 1'
#
loop_
_entity.id
_entity.type
_entity.pdbx_description
1 polymer ?
#
loop_
_entity_poly.entity_id
_entity_poly.type
_entity_poly.pdbx_seq_one_letter_code
_entity_poly.pdbx_strand_id
1 'polypeptide(L)'
;MDDLAAFILDPLMIDCIQPILAHSSVASGGTCITSRAESIFTVASNLQWAMQQTNPKFLADHWPGLLSILLRLIDNPEPRFRIKGLQILRCFLCKCPQRILTTTGIRKVFEDAVYPSLYFISGSVKEQEPAILLSEAYSVLLRLADGGQAIEEKRHSLDRIIRDGIVTVYRHASDNPVAVQILMRNLAMTVSELGIHAVKHIQNILCLIESVTMESSVISRSSTVMAALEVLNAVLICCWPRFTEVSYADQAIRIAIVSWIALGDQEALDSSATEEQRSAVLPTLVSTLRLIKNIAQGHNHEARADTMSDMLSREPRMASLLNSVG
;
A
#
# COMPACT_ATOMS: atom_id res chain seq x y z
N MET A 1 -26.81 -20.14 15.63
CA MET A 1 -25.85 -19.02 15.72
C MET A 1 -26.07 -18.00 14.62
N ASP A 2 -26.46 -18.40 13.40
CA ASP A 2 -26.84 -17.48 12.32
C ASP A 2 -27.97 -16.50 12.71
N ASP A 3 -28.99 -16.99 13.44
CA ASP A 3 -30.08 -16.15 13.95
C ASP A 3 -29.61 -15.08 14.94
N LEU A 4 -28.53 -15.32 15.69
CA LEU A 4 -28.09 -14.39 16.73
C LEU A 4 -27.42 -13.15 16.11
N ALA A 5 -26.68 -13.33 15.01
CA ALA A 5 -26.06 -12.22 14.29
C ALA A 5 -27.13 -11.36 13.58
N ALA A 6 -28.14 -12.00 12.97
CA ALA A 6 -29.30 -11.33 12.37
C ALA A 6 -30.13 -10.58 13.43
N PHE A 7 -30.43 -11.24 14.56
CA PHE A 7 -31.15 -10.68 15.69
C PHE A 7 -30.44 -9.52 16.38
N ILE A 8 -29.11 -9.43 16.29
CA ILE A 8 -28.33 -8.30 16.82
C ILE A 8 -28.21 -7.18 15.78
N LEU A 9 -28.13 -7.50 14.49
CA LEU A 9 -28.02 -6.54 13.40
C LEU A 9 -29.29 -5.69 13.24
N ASP A 10 -30.49 -6.28 13.31
CA ASP A 10 -31.74 -5.54 13.10
C ASP A 10 -31.99 -4.46 14.17
N PRO A 11 -31.88 -4.74 15.49
CA PRO A 11 -32.00 -3.72 16.54
C PRO A 11 -30.82 -2.75 16.55
N LEU A 12 -29.59 -3.19 16.23
CA LEU A 12 -28.46 -2.25 16.14
C LEU A 12 -28.63 -1.24 15.00
N MET A 13 -29.16 -1.68 13.86
CA MET A 13 -29.43 -0.78 12.73
C MET A 13 -30.57 0.20 13.03
N ILE A 14 -31.63 -0.26 13.71
CA ILE A 14 -32.83 0.54 13.99
C ILE A 14 -32.64 1.44 15.23
N ASP A 15 -32.24 0.87 16.37
CA ASP A 15 -32.31 1.55 17.68
C ASP A 15 -31.04 2.32 18.04
N CYS A 16 -29.86 1.85 17.62
CA CYS A 16 -28.59 2.50 17.99
C CYS A 16 -28.08 3.44 16.91
N ILE A 17 -28.24 3.10 15.63
CA ILE A 17 -27.50 3.77 14.57
C ILE A 17 -28.32 4.92 13.96
N GLN A 18 -29.62 4.77 13.65
CA GLN A 18 -30.43 5.89 13.13
C GLN A 18 -30.43 7.17 13.99
N PRO A 19 -30.56 7.13 15.33
CA PRO A 19 -30.56 8.34 16.17
C PRO A 19 -29.18 8.99 16.26
N ILE A 20 -28.11 8.17 16.33
CA ILE A 20 -26.72 8.65 16.34
C ILE A 20 -26.39 9.34 15.01
N LEU A 21 -26.94 8.85 13.91
CA LEU A 21 -26.80 9.40 12.57
C LEU A 21 -27.58 10.71 12.35
N ALA A 22 -28.70 10.95 13.05
CA ALA A 22 -29.52 12.15 12.88
C ALA A 22 -28.99 13.40 13.63
N HIS A 23 -28.26 13.22 14.74
CA HIS A 23 -27.90 14.31 15.66
C HIS A 23 -26.42 14.74 15.61
N SER A 24 -25.79 14.79 14.43
CA SER A 24 -24.37 15.18 14.29
C SER A 24 -24.12 16.67 14.01
N SER A 25 -25.14 17.54 14.00
CA SER A 25 -24.93 18.96 13.65
C SER A 25 -24.86 19.94 14.82
N VAL A 26 -25.17 19.57 16.07
CA VAL A 26 -25.12 20.53 17.19
C VAL A 26 -24.80 19.83 18.51
N ALA A 27 -23.69 20.22 19.17
CA ALA A 27 -23.68 20.69 20.57
C ALA A 27 -22.28 20.65 21.21
N SER A 28 -21.89 21.79 21.78
CA SER A 28 -20.80 21.98 22.74
C SER A 28 -21.02 21.18 24.03
N GLY A 29 -19.96 20.54 24.54
CA GLY A 29 -19.93 19.96 25.90
C GLY A 29 -18.92 18.82 26.04
N GLY A 30 -17.70 19.14 26.51
CA GLY A 30 -16.54 18.23 26.51
C GLY A 30 -16.67 16.90 27.27
N THR A 31 -17.63 16.76 28.18
CA THR A 31 -17.88 15.53 28.96
C THR A 31 -18.95 14.60 28.37
N CYS A 32 -19.80 15.09 27.46
CA CYS A 32 -20.82 14.27 26.78
C CYS A 32 -20.30 13.68 25.46
N ILE A 33 -19.25 14.28 24.89
CA ILE A 33 -18.66 13.86 23.62
C ILE A 33 -17.85 12.56 23.80
N THR A 34 -17.17 12.37 24.93
CA THR A 34 -16.38 11.15 25.21
C THR A 34 -17.26 9.91 25.37
N SER A 35 -18.34 10.00 26.15
CA SER A 35 -19.29 8.89 26.33
C SER A 35 -20.01 8.51 25.03
N ARG A 36 -20.33 9.49 24.17
CA ARG A 36 -20.93 9.25 22.86
C ARG A 36 -19.95 8.63 21.87
N ALA A 37 -18.69 9.08 21.85
CA ALA A 37 -17.65 8.48 21.01
C ALA A 37 -17.35 7.03 21.41
N GLU A 38 -17.31 6.73 22.71
CA GLU A 38 -17.16 5.38 23.26
C GLU A 38 -18.35 4.49 22.89
N SER A 39 -19.58 5.04 22.92
CA SER A 39 -20.78 4.33 22.49
C SER A 39 -20.73 3.97 20.99
N ILE A 40 -20.32 4.90 20.13
CA ILE A 40 -20.15 4.65 18.69
C ILE A 40 -19.08 3.58 18.45
N PHE A 41 -17.97 3.65 19.18
CA PHE A 41 -16.88 2.67 19.04
C PHE A 41 -17.29 1.27 19.50
N THR A 42 -18.10 1.18 20.55
CA THR A 42 -18.69 -0.08 21.04
C THR A 42 -19.64 -0.67 20.01
N VAL A 43 -20.53 0.16 19.45
CA VAL A 43 -21.45 -0.25 18.37
C VAL A 43 -20.68 -0.72 17.13
N ALA A 44 -19.63 -0.01 16.72
CA ALA A 44 -18.79 -0.41 15.60
C ALA A 44 -18.04 -1.73 15.87
N SER A 45 -17.65 -1.98 17.13
CA SER A 45 -17.02 -3.25 17.53
C SER A 45 -18.00 -4.41 17.52
N ASN A 46 -19.22 -4.21 18.01
CA ASN A 46 -20.29 -5.19 17.91
C ASN A 46 -20.66 -5.47 16.46
N LEU A 47 -20.71 -4.43 15.61
CA LEU A 47 -20.96 -4.57 14.18
C LEU A 47 -19.84 -5.37 13.49
N GLN A 48 -18.57 -5.10 13.80
CA GLN A 48 -17.46 -5.87 13.26
C GLN A 48 -17.57 -7.35 13.63
N TRP A 49 -17.85 -7.65 14.90
CA TRP A 49 -18.06 -9.01 15.37
C TRP A 49 -19.26 -9.67 14.67
N ALA A 50 -20.39 -8.98 14.60
CA ALA A 50 -21.59 -9.48 13.93
C ALA A 50 -21.26 -9.83 12.48
N MET A 51 -20.60 -8.94 11.74
CA MET A 51 -20.20 -9.15 10.35
C MET A 51 -19.23 -10.30 10.16
N GLN A 52 -18.34 -10.58 11.13
CA GLN A 52 -17.48 -11.75 11.11
C GLN A 52 -18.26 -13.07 11.27
N GLN A 53 -19.41 -13.05 11.94
CA GLN A 53 -20.27 -14.21 12.15
C GLN A 53 -21.40 -14.35 11.11
N THR A 54 -21.76 -13.27 10.41
CA THR A 54 -22.87 -13.27 9.44
C THR A 54 -22.60 -14.16 8.22
N ASN A 55 -23.64 -14.87 7.77
CA ASN A 55 -23.66 -15.65 6.54
C ASN A 55 -23.72 -14.74 5.28
N PRO A 56 -22.99 -15.05 4.20
CA PRO A 56 -23.07 -14.33 2.92
C PRO A 56 -24.48 -14.10 2.36
N LYS A 57 -25.42 -15.03 2.60
CA LYS A 57 -26.82 -14.89 2.12
C LYS A 57 -27.56 -13.74 2.83
N PHE A 58 -27.48 -13.71 4.16
CA PHE A 58 -28.09 -12.64 4.95
C PHE A 58 -27.50 -11.26 4.60
N LEU A 59 -26.20 -11.24 4.32
CA LEU A 59 -25.51 -10.02 3.89
C LEU A 59 -26.04 -9.49 2.56
N ALA A 60 -26.38 -10.39 1.63
CA ALA A 60 -26.95 -10.02 0.34
C ALA A 60 -28.35 -9.39 0.44
N ASP A 61 -29.09 -9.70 1.51
CA ASP A 61 -30.44 -9.17 1.72
C ASP A 61 -30.41 -7.81 2.46
N HIS A 62 -29.43 -7.59 3.36
CA HIS A 62 -29.37 -6.41 4.24
C HIS A 62 -28.22 -5.43 3.93
N TRP A 63 -27.48 -5.63 2.84
CA TRP A 63 -26.35 -4.75 2.49
C TRP A 63 -26.69 -3.24 2.35
N PRO A 64 -27.88 -2.79 1.92
CA PRO A 64 -28.13 -1.35 1.74
C PRO A 64 -28.08 -0.58 3.06
N GLY A 65 -28.55 -1.17 4.17
CA GLY A 65 -28.46 -0.58 5.50
C GLY A 65 -27.00 -0.47 5.94
N LEU A 66 -26.24 -1.56 5.74
CA LEU A 66 -24.81 -1.61 6.07
C LEU A 66 -23.99 -0.60 5.25
N LEU A 67 -24.33 -0.36 3.98
CA LEU A 67 -23.64 0.63 3.15
C LEU A 67 -23.63 2.01 3.82
N SER A 68 -24.79 2.49 4.26
CA SER A 68 -24.90 3.83 4.86
C SER A 68 -24.03 3.97 6.11
N ILE A 69 -23.94 2.91 6.92
CA ILE A 69 -23.17 2.85 8.15
C ILE A 69 -21.67 2.82 7.84
N LEU A 70 -21.27 2.01 6.86
CA LEU A 70 -19.88 1.90 6.42
C LEU A 70 -19.35 3.22 5.87
N LEU A 71 -20.11 3.87 4.98
CA LEU A 71 -19.71 5.17 4.42
C LEU A 71 -19.56 6.22 5.52
N ARG A 72 -20.51 6.29 6.46
CA ARG A 72 -20.42 7.21 7.61
C ARG A 72 -19.18 6.99 8.47
N LEU A 73 -18.80 5.73 8.72
CA LEU A 73 -17.60 5.41 9.51
C LEU A 73 -16.33 5.79 8.77
N ILE A 74 -16.27 5.56 7.45
CA ILE A 74 -15.12 5.87 6.60
C ILE A 74 -14.97 7.39 6.40
N ASP A 75 -16.07 8.13 6.33
CA ASP A 75 -16.09 9.59 6.19
C ASP A 75 -15.89 10.34 7.51
N ASN A 76 -15.75 9.63 8.64
CA ASN A 76 -15.63 10.26 9.95
C ASN A 76 -14.38 11.15 10.04
N PRO A 77 -14.41 12.33 10.68
CA PRO A 77 -13.22 13.18 10.83
C PRO A 77 -12.10 12.53 11.65
N GLU A 78 -12.42 11.59 12.54
CA GLU A 78 -11.46 10.99 13.46
C GLU A 78 -10.86 9.67 12.89
N PRO A 79 -9.52 9.51 12.89
CA PRO A 79 -8.84 8.34 12.31
C PRO A 79 -9.30 6.99 12.87
N ARG A 80 -9.52 6.86 14.19
CA ARG A 80 -9.95 5.60 14.82
C ARG A 80 -11.27 5.05 14.27
N PHE A 81 -12.23 5.91 13.93
CA PHE A 81 -13.49 5.48 13.33
C PHE A 81 -13.30 5.07 11.87
N ARG A 82 -12.44 5.77 11.12
CA ARG A 82 -12.08 5.37 9.76
C ARG A 82 -11.41 4.02 9.71
N ILE A 83 -10.41 3.78 10.56
CA ILE A 83 -9.72 2.49 10.69
C ILE A 83 -10.74 1.37 10.91
N LYS A 84 -11.66 1.57 11.87
CA LYS A 84 -12.72 0.61 12.16
C LYS A 84 -13.64 0.41 10.96
N GLY A 85 -14.08 1.49 10.31
CA GLY A 85 -14.90 1.46 9.10
C GLY A 85 -14.25 0.65 7.97
N LEU A 86 -12.96 0.86 7.72
CA LEU A 86 -12.18 0.12 6.72
C LEU A 86 -12.03 -1.36 7.06
N GLN A 87 -11.79 -1.69 8.33
CA GLN A 87 -11.72 -3.09 8.78
C GLN A 87 -13.05 -3.83 8.59
N ILE A 88 -14.17 -3.16 8.90
CA ILE A 88 -15.51 -3.70 8.69
C ILE A 88 -15.80 -3.83 7.19
N LEU A 89 -15.45 -2.81 6.38
CA LEU A 89 -15.58 -2.87 4.92
C LEU A 89 -14.74 -4.01 4.32
N ARG A 90 -13.52 -4.25 4.80
CA ARG A 90 -12.72 -5.40 4.37
C ARG A 90 -13.44 -6.72 4.66
N CYS A 91 -14.04 -6.86 5.84
CA CYS A 91 -14.84 -8.03 6.19
C CYS A 91 -16.07 -8.17 5.28
N PHE A 92 -16.76 -7.06 5.00
CA PHE A 92 -17.87 -7.00 4.05
C PHE A 92 -17.46 -7.53 2.67
N LEU A 93 -16.36 -7.02 2.12
CA LEU A 93 -15.88 -7.39 0.78
C LEU A 93 -15.46 -8.86 0.67
N CYS A 94 -15.03 -9.48 1.77
CA CYS A 94 -14.73 -10.92 1.79
C CYS A 94 -15.97 -11.80 1.70
N LYS A 95 -17.13 -11.31 2.14
CA LYS A 95 -18.38 -12.08 2.20
C LYS A 95 -19.43 -11.65 1.16
N CYS A 96 -19.30 -10.43 0.64
CA CYS A 96 -20.25 -9.86 -0.29
C CYS A 96 -20.16 -10.55 -1.66
N PRO A 97 -21.29 -11.04 -2.21
CA PRO A 97 -21.33 -11.55 -3.56
C PRO A 97 -20.85 -10.51 -4.58
N GLN A 98 -19.89 -10.87 -5.44
CA GLN A 98 -19.30 -9.97 -6.44
C GLN A 98 -20.33 -9.37 -7.42
N ARG A 99 -21.45 -10.09 -7.64
CA ARG A 99 -22.57 -9.61 -8.45
C ARG A 99 -23.21 -8.33 -7.88
N ILE A 100 -23.27 -8.19 -6.56
CA ILE A 100 -23.79 -6.97 -5.91
C ILE A 100 -22.83 -5.81 -6.17
N LEU A 101 -21.53 -6.04 -6.02
CA LEU A 101 -20.50 -5.00 -6.21
C LEU A 101 -20.45 -4.48 -7.66
N THR A 102 -20.70 -5.35 -8.64
CA THR A 102 -20.66 -5.03 -10.07
C THR A 102 -21.99 -4.44 -10.57
N THR A 103 -23.13 -4.99 -10.17
CA THR A 103 -24.44 -4.58 -10.71
C THR A 103 -24.93 -3.25 -10.12
N THR A 104 -24.59 -2.96 -8.86
CA THR A 104 -25.13 -1.79 -8.15
C THR A 104 -24.25 -0.54 -8.27
N GLY A 105 -23.03 -0.65 -8.82
CA GLY A 105 -22.07 0.46 -8.88
C GLY A 105 -21.47 0.87 -7.53
N ILE A 106 -21.86 0.20 -6.43
CA ILE A 106 -21.40 0.49 -5.06
C ILE A 106 -19.88 0.40 -4.89
N ARG A 107 -19.20 -0.36 -5.74
CA ARG A 107 -17.73 -0.48 -5.72
C ARG A 107 -17.07 0.89 -5.84
N LYS A 108 -17.48 1.68 -6.84
CA LYS A 108 -16.91 3.01 -7.08
C LYS A 108 -17.20 3.94 -5.91
N VAL A 109 -18.38 3.83 -5.30
CA VAL A 109 -18.75 4.58 -4.10
C VAL A 109 -17.81 4.25 -2.95
N PHE A 110 -17.48 2.97 -2.73
CA PHE A 110 -16.50 2.59 -1.72
C PHE A 110 -15.09 3.05 -2.07
N GLU A 111 -14.65 2.93 -3.32
CA GLU A 111 -13.35 3.47 -3.73
C GLU A 111 -13.27 4.96 -3.40
N ASP A 112 -14.25 5.75 -3.85
CA ASP A 112 -14.30 7.21 -3.67
C ASP A 112 -14.36 7.62 -2.19
N ALA A 113 -15.00 6.82 -1.33
CA ALA A 113 -15.01 7.05 0.12
C ALA A 113 -13.67 6.69 0.80
N VAL A 114 -12.95 5.68 0.29
CA VAL A 114 -11.68 5.22 0.88
C VAL A 114 -10.52 6.15 0.52
N TYR A 115 -10.48 6.68 -0.70
CA TYR A 115 -9.37 7.55 -1.17
C TYR A 115 -9.01 8.71 -0.24
N PRO A 116 -9.98 9.49 0.30
CA PRO A 116 -9.69 10.55 1.28
C PRO A 116 -8.88 10.08 2.49
N SER A 117 -9.03 8.82 2.90
CA SER A 117 -8.30 8.25 4.05
C SER A 117 -6.81 8.09 3.80
N LEU A 118 -6.37 8.03 2.54
CA LEU A 118 -4.94 7.94 2.19
C LEU A 118 -4.17 9.23 2.50
N TYR A 119 -4.86 10.36 2.60
CA TYR A 119 -4.26 11.67 2.83
C TYR A 119 -4.14 12.03 4.33
N PHE A 120 -4.61 11.15 5.23
CA PHE A 120 -4.42 11.29 6.68
C PHE A 120 -3.00 10.85 7.07
N ILE A 121 -2.02 11.66 6.66
CA ILE A 121 -0.59 11.36 6.82
C ILE A 121 0.02 12.17 7.97
N SER A 122 -0.57 13.34 8.26
CA SER A 122 -0.13 14.28 9.30
C SER A 122 -0.37 13.71 10.70
N GLY A 123 0.54 12.88 11.15
CA GLY A 123 0.66 12.49 12.56
C GLY A 123 2.12 12.53 12.97
N SER A 124 2.37 12.79 14.25
CA SER A 124 3.70 12.64 14.82
C SER A 124 4.20 11.20 14.59
N VAL A 125 5.51 10.99 14.43
CA VAL A 125 6.10 9.64 14.29
C VAL A 125 5.72 8.69 15.45
N LYS A 126 5.24 9.23 16.57
CA LYS A 126 4.75 8.47 17.73
C LYS A 126 3.32 7.95 17.58
N GLU A 127 2.55 8.42 16.61
CA GLU A 127 1.17 8.01 16.36
C GLU A 127 1.15 6.82 15.38
N GLN A 128 0.68 5.67 15.85
CA GLN A 128 0.52 4.48 15.01
C GLN A 128 -0.73 4.55 14.12
N GLU A 129 -1.71 5.38 14.48
CA GLU A 129 -3.01 5.45 13.80
C GLU A 129 -2.92 5.84 12.32
N PRO A 130 -2.14 6.85 11.89
CA PRO A 130 -2.02 7.21 10.46
C PRO A 130 -1.45 6.07 9.62
N ALA A 131 -0.45 5.35 10.16
CA ALA A 131 0.15 4.21 9.48
C ALA A 131 -0.82 3.03 9.36
N ILE A 132 -1.59 2.74 10.42
CA ILE A 132 -2.63 1.71 10.40
C ILE A 132 -3.73 2.09 9.40
N LEU A 133 -4.18 3.35 9.42
CA LEU A 133 -5.20 3.86 8.50
C LEU A 133 -4.76 3.72 7.04
N LEU A 134 -3.52 4.11 6.74
CA LEU A 134 -2.94 3.99 5.39
C LEU A 134 -2.89 2.53 4.92
N SER A 135 -2.41 1.63 5.79
CA SER A 135 -2.33 0.18 5.50
C SER A 135 -3.71 -0.44 5.26
N GLU A 136 -4.69 -0.10 6.10
CA GLU A 136 -6.08 -0.57 5.97
C GLU A 136 -6.74 -0.04 4.70
N ALA A 137 -6.51 1.23 4.35
CA ALA A 137 -7.05 1.83 3.13
C ALA A 137 -6.52 1.15 1.86
N TYR A 138 -5.20 0.92 1.75
CA TYR A 138 -4.64 0.16 0.63
C TYR A 138 -5.15 -1.28 0.57
N SER A 139 -5.26 -1.94 1.73
CA SER A 139 -5.81 -3.30 1.80
C SER A 139 -7.23 -3.37 1.22
N VAL A 140 -8.06 -2.38 1.52
CA VAL A 140 -9.43 -2.27 0.98
C VAL A 140 -9.40 -1.96 -0.52
N LEU A 141 -8.60 -0.99 -0.98
CA LEU A 141 -8.51 -0.62 -2.39
C LEU A 141 -8.02 -1.77 -3.29
N LEU A 142 -6.99 -2.50 -2.85
CA LEU A 142 -6.51 -3.68 -3.57
C LEU A 142 -7.59 -4.78 -3.62
N ARG A 143 -8.35 -4.96 -2.54
CA ARG A 143 -9.47 -5.91 -2.50
C ARG A 143 -10.62 -5.49 -3.42
N LEU A 144 -10.92 -4.19 -3.49
CA LEU A 144 -11.88 -3.62 -4.42
C LEU A 144 -11.41 -3.78 -5.86
N ALA A 145 -10.12 -3.69 -6.16
CA ALA A 145 -9.60 -3.95 -7.51
C ALA A 145 -9.70 -5.45 -7.89
N ASP A 146 -9.53 -6.36 -6.94
CA ASP A 146 -9.49 -7.80 -7.20
C ASP A 146 -10.89 -8.47 -7.31
N GLY A 147 -11.96 -7.83 -6.84
CA GLY A 147 -13.28 -8.44 -6.68
C GLY A 147 -14.01 -8.84 -7.98
N GLY A 148 -13.52 -9.84 -8.72
CA GLY A 148 -14.22 -10.52 -9.81
C GLY A 148 -14.67 -9.63 -10.99
N GLN A 149 -13.96 -8.52 -11.24
CA GLN A 149 -14.29 -7.61 -12.34
C GLN A 149 -13.73 -8.07 -13.68
N ALA A 150 -14.22 -7.44 -14.75
CA ALA A 150 -13.52 -7.49 -16.03
C ALA A 150 -12.07 -7.01 -15.85
N ILE A 151 -11.15 -7.65 -16.57
CA ILE A 151 -9.71 -7.38 -16.49
C ILE A 151 -9.41 -5.88 -16.68
N GLU A 152 -10.17 -5.20 -17.53
CA GLU A 152 -9.97 -3.77 -17.82
C GLU A 152 -10.37 -2.86 -16.65
N GLU A 153 -11.43 -3.19 -15.91
CA GLU A 153 -11.82 -2.45 -14.71
C GLU A 153 -10.79 -2.64 -13.59
N LYS A 154 -10.32 -3.88 -13.38
CA LYS A 154 -9.22 -4.16 -12.44
C LYS A 154 -7.99 -3.32 -12.78
N ARG A 155 -7.61 -3.27 -14.06
CA ARG A 155 -6.49 -2.43 -14.54
C ARG A 155 -6.71 -0.95 -14.22
N HIS A 156 -7.88 -0.41 -14.52
CA HIS A 156 -8.19 0.99 -14.26
C HIS A 156 -8.12 1.31 -12.76
N SER A 157 -8.63 0.44 -11.88
CA SER A 157 -8.52 0.62 -10.43
C SER A 157 -7.06 0.56 -9.96
N LEU A 158 -6.25 -0.38 -10.45
CA LEU A 158 -4.81 -0.44 -10.13
C LEU A 158 -4.05 0.79 -10.64
N ASP A 159 -4.37 1.30 -11.83
CA ASP A 159 -3.78 2.55 -12.34
C ASP A 159 -4.10 3.75 -11.46
N ARG A 160 -5.35 3.83 -11.00
CA ARG A 160 -5.81 4.88 -10.08
C ARG A 160 -5.08 4.77 -8.74
N ILE A 161 -4.85 3.55 -8.24
CA ILE A 161 -4.05 3.32 -7.03
C ILE A 161 -2.63 3.86 -7.19
N ILE A 162 -1.97 3.62 -8.34
CA ILE A 162 -0.61 4.15 -8.58
C ILE A 162 -0.63 5.68 -8.63
N ARG A 163 -1.48 6.28 -9.47
CA ARG A 163 -1.44 7.74 -9.71
C ARG A 163 -2.01 8.56 -8.56
N ASP A 164 -3.22 8.25 -8.13
CA ASP A 164 -3.99 9.08 -7.20
C ASP A 164 -3.76 8.64 -5.75
N GLY A 165 -3.43 7.36 -5.54
CA GLY A 165 -3.00 6.83 -4.26
C GLY A 165 -1.52 7.07 -4.04
N ILE A 166 -0.66 6.24 -4.62
CA ILE A 166 0.74 6.13 -4.22
C ILE A 166 1.55 7.38 -4.57
N VAL A 167 1.56 7.77 -5.85
CA VAL A 167 2.37 8.90 -6.33
C VAL A 167 1.91 10.21 -5.67
N THR A 168 0.61 10.41 -5.54
CA THR A 168 0.08 11.65 -4.93
C THR A 168 0.28 11.67 -3.42
N VAL A 169 0.07 10.55 -2.71
CA VAL A 169 0.29 10.45 -1.25
C VAL A 169 1.77 10.61 -0.91
N TYR A 170 2.69 10.04 -1.70
CA TYR A 170 4.14 10.19 -1.48
C TYR A 170 4.58 11.65 -1.43
N ARG A 171 4.05 12.52 -2.31
CA ARG A 171 4.37 13.96 -2.29
C ARG A 171 4.03 14.67 -0.97
N HIS A 172 3.10 14.11 -0.20
CA HIS A 172 2.69 14.65 1.10
C HIS A 172 3.27 13.85 2.27
N ALA A 173 3.87 12.68 2.01
CA ALA A 173 4.33 11.72 2.99
C ALA A 173 5.84 11.46 2.96
N SER A 174 6.60 12.17 2.10
CA SER A 174 8.04 11.98 1.90
C SER A 174 8.82 11.98 3.22
N ASP A 175 8.39 12.83 4.16
CA ASP A 175 9.08 13.04 5.43
C ASP A 175 8.81 11.93 6.46
N ASN A 176 7.83 11.05 6.20
CA ASN A 176 7.45 9.97 7.12
C ASN A 176 7.94 8.60 6.59
N PRO A 177 9.05 8.05 7.12
CA PRO A 177 9.64 6.81 6.60
C PRO A 177 8.74 5.59 6.74
N VAL A 178 7.83 5.57 7.73
CA VAL A 178 6.86 4.48 7.91
C VAL A 178 5.80 4.53 6.82
N ALA A 179 5.30 5.72 6.51
CA ALA A 179 4.34 5.90 5.42
C ALA A 179 4.98 5.53 4.08
N VAL A 180 6.20 6.02 3.79
CA VAL A 180 6.95 5.68 2.56
C VAL A 180 7.14 4.16 2.43
N GLN A 181 7.49 3.47 3.52
CA GLN A 181 7.62 2.01 3.49
C GLN A 181 6.30 1.31 3.13
N ILE A 182 5.17 1.74 3.71
CA ILE A 182 3.84 1.19 3.38
C ILE A 182 3.50 1.48 1.92
N LEU A 183 3.81 2.68 1.40
CA LEU A 183 3.62 3.03 0.01
C LEU A 183 4.42 2.12 -0.93
N MET A 184 5.70 1.86 -0.63
CA MET A 184 6.56 1.03 -1.47
C MET A 184 6.05 -0.42 -1.53
N ARG A 185 5.68 -1.00 -0.39
CA ARG A 185 5.12 -2.36 -0.35
C ARG A 185 3.84 -2.48 -1.18
N ASN A 186 2.93 -1.51 -1.05
CA ASN A 186 1.71 -1.49 -1.84
C ASN A 186 1.97 -1.23 -3.32
N LEU A 187 3.00 -0.45 -3.66
CA LEU A 187 3.42 -0.25 -5.04
C LEU A 187 3.95 -1.54 -5.67
N ALA A 188 4.79 -2.30 -4.96
CA ALA A 188 5.30 -3.58 -5.43
C ALA A 188 4.17 -4.58 -5.72
N MET A 189 3.19 -4.67 -4.81
CA MET A 189 1.99 -5.50 -5.01
C MET A 189 1.17 -5.02 -6.22
N THR A 190 0.91 -3.72 -6.32
CA THR A 190 0.12 -3.14 -7.41
C THR A 190 0.78 -3.35 -8.77
N VAL A 191 2.10 -3.16 -8.86
CA VAL A 191 2.88 -3.40 -10.09
C VAL A 191 2.85 -4.88 -10.48
N SER A 192 3.01 -5.78 -9.52
CA SER A 192 2.97 -7.23 -9.76
C SER A 192 1.60 -7.68 -10.30
N GLU A 193 0.52 -7.12 -9.76
CA GLU A 193 -0.85 -7.39 -10.24
C GLU A 193 -1.15 -6.77 -11.62
N LEU A 194 -0.56 -5.61 -11.91
CA LEU A 194 -0.74 -4.91 -13.18
C LEU A 194 0.09 -5.56 -14.31
N GLY A 195 1.22 -6.20 -13.96
CA GLY A 195 2.10 -6.89 -14.90
C GLY A 195 2.64 -5.95 -15.98
N ILE A 196 2.62 -6.41 -17.23
CA ILE A 196 3.11 -5.61 -18.38
C ILE A 196 2.41 -4.25 -18.54
N HIS A 197 1.20 -4.09 -18.00
CA HIS A 197 0.47 -2.81 -18.07
C HIS A 197 1.06 -1.74 -17.16
N ALA A 198 1.98 -2.12 -16.25
CA ALA A 198 2.73 -1.18 -15.41
C ALA A 198 3.74 -0.34 -16.20
N VAL A 199 4.06 -0.73 -17.44
CA VAL A 199 5.00 -0.02 -18.32
C VAL A 199 4.68 1.47 -18.45
N LYS A 200 3.41 1.86 -18.50
CA LYS A 200 3.02 3.28 -18.63
C LYS A 200 3.33 4.13 -17.40
N HIS A 201 3.60 3.50 -16.25
CA HIS A 201 3.95 4.19 -15.01
C HIS A 201 5.46 4.12 -14.71
N ILE A 202 6.26 3.46 -15.55
CA ILE A 202 7.69 3.18 -15.28
C ILE A 202 8.47 4.42 -14.89
N GLN A 203 8.30 5.52 -15.63
CA GLN A 203 9.00 6.78 -15.38
C GLN A 203 8.67 7.31 -13.98
N ASN A 204 7.39 7.40 -13.63
CA ASN A 204 6.97 7.89 -12.32
C ASN A 204 7.44 6.97 -11.19
N ILE A 205 7.39 5.65 -11.40
CA ILE A 205 7.82 4.66 -10.42
C ILE A 205 9.33 4.74 -10.19
N LEU A 206 10.14 4.79 -11.26
CA LEU A 206 11.60 4.88 -11.14
C LEU A 206 12.03 6.19 -10.48
N CYS A 207 11.43 7.32 -10.84
CA CYS A 207 11.68 8.60 -10.17
C CYS A 207 11.36 8.54 -8.66
N LEU A 208 10.29 7.83 -8.29
CA LEU A 208 9.87 7.69 -6.90
C LEU A 208 10.81 6.74 -6.12
N ILE A 209 11.22 5.61 -6.70
CA ILE A 209 12.21 4.72 -6.08
C ILE A 209 13.52 5.48 -5.88
N GLU A 210 13.96 6.22 -6.89
CA GLU A 210 15.20 7.01 -6.83
C GLU A 210 15.16 8.04 -5.70
N SER A 211 14.08 8.83 -5.60
CA SER A 211 13.94 9.82 -4.52
C SER A 211 13.97 9.15 -3.14
N VAL A 212 13.25 8.04 -2.96
CA VAL A 212 13.25 7.26 -1.72
C VAL A 212 14.64 6.74 -1.36
N THR A 213 15.38 6.20 -2.34
CA THR A 213 16.74 5.67 -2.08
C THR A 213 17.76 6.76 -1.79
N MET A 214 17.64 7.94 -2.41
CA MET A 214 18.52 9.08 -2.13
C MET A 214 18.25 9.70 -0.76
N GLU A 215 16.97 9.89 -0.39
CA GLU A 215 16.56 10.49 0.89
C GLU A 215 16.84 9.57 2.09
N SER A 216 16.80 8.25 1.89
CA SER A 216 16.98 7.26 2.95
C SER A 216 18.43 7.10 3.45
N SER A 217 19.38 7.84 2.89
CA SER A 217 20.82 7.56 3.00
C SER A 217 21.50 7.96 4.32
N VAL A 218 20.83 8.67 5.25
CA VAL A 218 21.52 9.14 6.47
C VAL A 218 20.90 8.66 7.78
N ILE A 219 19.57 8.43 7.91
CA ILE A 219 18.93 8.21 9.24
C ILE A 219 17.75 7.19 9.28
N SER A 220 17.24 6.61 8.18
CA SER A 220 16.04 5.73 8.24
C SER A 220 16.16 4.35 7.57
N ARG A 221 16.21 3.33 8.45
CA ARG A 221 15.62 1.98 8.35
C ARG A 221 15.82 1.23 7.02
N SER A 222 16.74 0.27 7.04
CA SER A 222 16.96 -0.78 6.02
C SER A 222 15.66 -1.32 5.38
N SER A 223 14.57 -1.37 6.15
CA SER A 223 13.26 -1.80 5.68
C SER A 223 12.59 -0.93 4.60
N THR A 224 12.91 0.37 4.51
CA THR A 224 12.40 1.27 3.46
C THR A 224 13.16 1.08 2.15
N VAL A 225 14.50 1.00 2.22
CA VAL A 225 15.35 0.66 1.07
C VAL A 225 15.01 -0.71 0.52
N MET A 226 14.81 -1.71 1.39
CA MET A 226 14.33 -3.03 0.96
C MET A 226 13.01 -2.95 0.20
N ALA A 227 12.01 -2.23 0.74
CA ALA A 227 10.74 -2.08 0.07
C ALA A 227 10.87 -1.36 -1.29
N ALA A 228 11.77 -0.36 -1.40
CA ALA A 228 12.06 0.31 -2.67
C ALA A 228 12.72 -0.62 -3.69
N LEU A 229 13.66 -1.46 -3.27
CA LEU A 229 14.29 -2.49 -4.11
C LEU A 229 13.30 -3.59 -4.53
N GLU A 230 12.34 -3.95 -3.67
CA GLU A 230 11.25 -4.87 -4.02
C GLU A 230 10.37 -4.30 -5.14
N VAL A 231 10.06 -3.00 -5.10
CA VAL A 231 9.37 -2.32 -6.22
C VAL A 231 10.22 -2.38 -7.47
N LEU A 232 11.51 -2.06 -7.39
CA LEU A 232 12.41 -2.11 -8.54
C LEU A 232 12.45 -3.52 -9.15
N ASN A 233 12.52 -4.56 -8.34
CA ASN A 233 12.46 -5.95 -8.80
C ASN A 233 11.13 -6.26 -9.51
N ALA A 234 10.00 -5.84 -8.95
CA ALA A 234 8.70 -6.02 -9.57
C ALA A 234 8.61 -5.32 -10.94
N VAL A 235 9.13 -4.10 -11.03
CA VAL A 235 9.19 -3.33 -12.29
C VAL A 235 10.12 -3.99 -13.30
N LEU A 236 11.32 -4.43 -12.88
CA LEU A 236 12.25 -5.13 -13.75
C LEU A 236 11.63 -6.41 -14.30
N ILE A 237 10.93 -7.20 -13.48
CA ILE A 237 10.26 -8.44 -13.92
C ILE A 237 9.09 -8.13 -14.89
N CYS A 238 8.25 -7.16 -14.56
CA CYS A 238 7.03 -6.88 -15.32
C CYS A 238 7.28 -6.07 -16.60
N CYS A 239 8.29 -5.20 -16.58
CA CYS A 239 8.55 -4.19 -17.60
C CYS A 239 9.93 -4.36 -18.27
N TRP A 240 10.59 -5.52 -18.12
CA TRP A 240 11.91 -5.79 -18.70
C TRP A 240 12.09 -5.38 -20.17
N PRO A 241 11.09 -5.51 -21.09
CA PRO A 241 11.29 -5.16 -22.50
C PRO A 241 11.56 -3.67 -22.73
N ARG A 242 11.25 -2.81 -21.76
CA ARG A 242 11.47 -1.35 -21.85
C ARG A 242 12.83 -0.91 -21.30
N PHE A 243 13.50 -1.77 -20.55
CA PHE A 243 14.87 -1.50 -20.09
C PHE A 243 15.92 -1.67 -21.20
N THR A 244 15.50 -1.81 -22.46
CA THR A 244 16.35 -1.57 -23.63
C THR A 244 16.75 -0.11 -23.78
N GLU A 245 15.94 0.80 -23.25
CA GLU A 245 16.23 2.22 -23.30
C GLU A 245 17.34 2.56 -22.29
N VAL A 246 18.41 3.19 -22.76
CA VAL A 246 19.60 3.51 -21.96
C VAL A 246 19.25 4.35 -20.73
N SER A 247 18.25 5.23 -20.84
CA SER A 247 17.78 6.10 -19.76
C SER A 247 17.25 5.32 -18.54
N TYR A 248 16.35 4.36 -18.76
CA TYR A 248 15.75 3.55 -17.70
C TYR A 248 16.73 2.51 -17.13
N ALA A 249 17.59 1.93 -17.98
CA ALA A 249 18.64 1.02 -17.55
C ALA A 249 19.64 1.72 -16.62
N ASP A 250 20.13 2.90 -17.01
CA ASP A 250 21.03 3.72 -16.20
C ASP A 250 20.41 4.13 -14.86
N GLN A 251 19.12 4.51 -14.87
CA GLN A 251 18.39 4.84 -13.65
C GLN A 251 18.29 3.65 -12.69
N ALA A 252 17.96 2.45 -13.18
CA ALA A 252 17.93 1.24 -12.36
C ALA A 252 19.30 0.89 -11.78
N ILE A 253 20.37 1.04 -12.57
CA ILE A 253 21.76 0.86 -12.13
C ILE A 253 22.10 1.85 -11.02
N ARG A 254 21.79 3.14 -11.21
CA ARG A 254 22.05 4.19 -10.23
C ARG A 254 21.33 3.92 -8.91
N ILE A 255 20.06 3.52 -8.95
CA ILE A 255 19.30 3.14 -7.75
C ILE A 255 20.00 2.00 -7.01
N ALA A 256 20.44 0.96 -7.72
CA ALA A 256 21.14 -0.18 -7.12
C ALA A 256 22.49 0.24 -6.50
N ILE A 257 23.24 1.12 -7.16
CA ILE A 257 24.51 1.67 -6.68
C ILE A 257 24.28 2.52 -5.42
N VAL A 258 23.32 3.45 -5.44
CA VAL A 258 23.00 4.29 -4.28
C VAL A 258 22.57 3.44 -3.09
N SER A 259 21.76 2.39 -3.34
CA SER A 259 21.35 1.44 -2.30
C SER A 259 22.55 0.66 -1.74
N TRP A 260 23.54 0.33 -2.56
CA TRP A 260 24.79 -0.31 -2.12
C TRP A 260 25.66 0.63 -1.27
N ILE A 261 25.86 1.86 -1.74
CA ILE A 261 26.66 2.88 -1.01
C ILE A 261 26.03 3.17 0.35
N ALA A 262 24.70 3.33 0.40
CA ALA A 262 23.97 3.53 1.64
C ALA A 262 24.17 2.38 2.65
N LEU A 263 24.37 1.14 2.19
CA LEU A 263 24.72 0.02 3.06
C LEU A 263 26.18 0.09 3.56
N GLY A 264 27.10 0.58 2.74
CA GLY A 264 28.51 0.72 3.09
C GLY A 264 28.78 1.86 4.07
N ASP A 265 28.10 2.99 3.91
CA ASP A 265 28.22 4.14 4.83
C ASP A 265 27.71 3.80 6.25
N GLN A 266 26.77 2.86 6.38
CA GLN A 266 26.30 2.37 7.68
C GLN A 266 27.35 1.58 8.47
N GLU A 267 28.28 0.89 7.81
CA GLU A 267 29.38 0.17 8.48
C GLU A 267 30.31 1.11 9.26
N ALA A 268 30.43 2.35 8.81
CA ALA A 268 31.29 3.35 9.45
C ALA A 268 30.66 3.95 10.72
N LEU A 269 29.34 3.81 10.91
CA LEU A 269 28.59 4.52 11.94
C LEU A 269 28.18 3.64 13.14
N ASP A 270 27.83 2.36 12.95
CA ASP A 270 27.42 1.45 14.04
C ASP A 270 27.78 -0.02 13.74
N SER A 271 28.24 -0.82 14.71
CA SER A 271 28.86 -2.15 14.46
C SER A 271 28.03 -3.41 14.80
N SER A 272 26.85 -3.29 15.43
CA SER A 272 26.05 -4.48 15.82
C SER A 272 24.64 -4.54 15.20
N ALA A 273 23.89 -3.43 15.17
CA ALA A 273 22.59 -3.35 14.50
C ALA A 273 22.69 -3.39 12.96
N THR A 274 23.86 -3.03 12.44
CA THR A 274 24.16 -2.89 11.01
C THR A 274 24.31 -4.22 10.30
N GLU A 275 24.78 -5.26 10.99
CA GLU A 275 25.02 -6.57 10.36
C GLU A 275 23.71 -7.31 10.07
N GLU A 276 22.74 -7.26 11.00
CA GLU A 276 21.38 -7.80 10.77
C GLU A 276 20.67 -7.06 9.63
N GLN A 277 20.72 -5.72 9.63
CA GLN A 277 20.09 -4.88 8.62
C GLN A 277 20.69 -5.07 7.23
N ARG A 278 22.01 -5.23 7.14
CA ARG A 278 22.72 -5.57 5.92
C ARG A 278 22.34 -6.95 5.42
N SER A 279 22.29 -7.94 6.31
CA SER A 279 21.91 -9.31 5.95
C SER A 279 20.49 -9.38 5.35
N ALA A 280 19.61 -8.46 5.74
CA ALA A 280 18.27 -8.36 5.19
C ALA A 280 18.24 -7.70 3.79
N VAL A 281 18.97 -6.60 3.57
CA VAL A 281 18.91 -5.83 2.30
C VAL A 281 19.75 -6.46 1.20
N LEU A 282 20.91 -7.01 1.55
CA LEU A 282 21.86 -7.62 0.63
C LEU A 282 21.24 -8.65 -0.34
N PRO A 283 20.42 -9.64 0.10
CA PRO A 283 19.82 -10.61 -0.81
C PRO A 283 18.88 -9.96 -1.84
N THR A 284 18.11 -8.94 -1.43
CA THR A 284 17.21 -8.21 -2.33
C THR A 284 17.99 -7.43 -3.36
N LEU A 285 19.06 -6.73 -2.94
CA LEU A 285 19.96 -6.00 -3.83
C LEU A 285 20.66 -6.94 -4.82
N VAL A 286 21.19 -8.07 -4.34
CA VAL A 286 21.79 -9.11 -5.19
C VAL A 286 20.79 -9.62 -6.24
N SER A 287 19.53 -9.80 -5.84
CA SER A 287 18.47 -10.19 -6.77
C SER A 287 18.19 -9.11 -7.82
N THR A 288 18.16 -7.83 -7.43
CA THR A 288 18.05 -6.69 -8.34
C THR A 288 19.18 -6.66 -9.36
N LEU A 289 20.42 -6.80 -8.91
CA LEU A 289 21.60 -6.82 -9.79
C LEU A 289 21.56 -7.99 -10.77
N ARG A 290 21.12 -9.17 -10.30
CA ARG A 290 20.93 -10.33 -11.17
C ARG A 290 19.89 -10.05 -12.24
N LEU A 291 18.77 -9.42 -11.90
CA LEU A 291 17.74 -9.03 -12.87
C LEU A 291 18.30 -8.04 -13.90
N ILE A 292 18.99 -6.99 -13.47
CA ILE A 292 19.63 -6.02 -14.38
C ILE A 292 20.61 -6.72 -15.32
N LYS A 293 21.48 -7.59 -14.80
CA LYS A 293 22.45 -8.37 -15.58
C LYS A 293 21.74 -9.29 -16.59
N ASN A 294 20.70 -10.02 -16.19
CA ASN A 294 19.95 -10.92 -17.06
C ASN A 294 19.21 -10.17 -18.17
N ILE A 295 18.63 -9.01 -17.84
CA ILE A 295 17.99 -8.13 -18.81
C ILE A 295 19.04 -7.63 -19.82
N ALA A 296 20.21 -7.16 -19.38
CA ALA A 296 21.28 -6.75 -20.29
C ALA A 296 21.75 -7.91 -21.20
N GLN A 297 21.88 -9.12 -20.67
CA GLN A 297 22.26 -10.33 -21.42
C GLN A 297 21.25 -10.73 -22.49
N GLY A 298 19.95 -10.57 -22.22
CA GLY A 298 18.88 -10.93 -23.16
C GLY A 298 18.83 -10.05 -24.41
N HIS A 299 19.44 -8.86 -24.38
CA HIS A 299 19.35 -7.88 -25.47
C HIS A 299 20.58 -7.87 -26.39
N ASN A 300 21.81 -7.99 -25.88
CA ASN A 300 23.02 -8.22 -26.70
C ASN A 300 24.27 -8.52 -25.85
N HIS A 301 25.27 -9.19 -26.46
CA HIS A 301 26.52 -9.55 -25.76
C HIS A 301 27.48 -8.36 -25.54
N GLU A 302 27.38 -7.30 -26.36
CA GLU A 302 28.13 -6.04 -26.21
C GLU A 302 27.57 -5.18 -25.07
N ALA A 303 26.23 -5.02 -25.01
CA ALA A 303 25.54 -4.31 -23.94
C ALA A 303 25.84 -4.88 -22.54
N ARG A 304 26.15 -6.18 -22.45
CA ARG A 304 26.58 -6.87 -21.23
C ARG A 304 27.93 -6.36 -20.72
N ALA A 305 28.91 -6.20 -21.61
CA ALA A 305 30.25 -5.74 -21.23
C ALA A 305 30.21 -4.26 -20.83
N ASP A 306 29.45 -3.45 -21.57
CA ASP A 306 29.31 -2.03 -21.31
C ASP A 306 28.59 -1.76 -19.99
N THR A 307 27.49 -2.45 -19.72
CA THR A 307 26.74 -2.30 -18.45
C THR A 307 27.57 -2.73 -17.24
N MET A 308 28.24 -3.88 -17.34
CA MET A 308 29.09 -4.37 -16.24
C MET A 308 30.30 -3.47 -16.02
N SER A 309 30.93 -2.99 -17.10
CA SER A 309 32.03 -2.04 -17.04
C SER A 309 31.60 -0.68 -16.49
N ASP A 310 30.40 -0.20 -16.80
CA ASP A 310 29.83 1.05 -16.28
C ASP A 310 29.50 0.93 -14.78
N MET A 311 28.90 -0.18 -14.33
CA MET A 311 28.67 -0.41 -12.90
C MET A 311 29.98 -0.49 -12.11
N LEU A 312 30.99 -1.20 -12.64
CA LEU A 312 32.30 -1.36 -12.01
C LEU A 312 33.15 -0.08 -12.04
N SER A 313 33.01 0.76 -13.07
CA SER A 313 33.71 2.04 -13.14
C SER A 313 33.15 3.03 -12.12
N ARG A 314 31.83 2.97 -11.86
CA ARG A 314 31.15 3.82 -10.86
C ARG A 314 31.43 3.35 -9.43
N GLU A 315 31.38 2.06 -9.15
CA GLU A 315 31.68 1.52 -7.80
C GLU A 315 32.51 0.21 -7.84
N PRO A 316 33.85 0.31 -7.71
CA PRO A 316 34.73 -0.86 -7.83
C PRO A 316 34.56 -1.86 -6.66
N ARG A 317 34.06 -1.41 -5.50
CA ARG A 317 33.80 -2.27 -4.34
C ARG A 317 32.65 -3.26 -4.57
N MET A 318 31.79 -2.98 -5.55
CA MET A 318 30.67 -3.83 -5.94
C MET A 318 31.10 -5.06 -6.76
N ALA A 319 32.36 -5.08 -7.21
CA ALA A 319 32.92 -6.14 -8.04
C ALA A 319 32.84 -7.53 -7.40
N SER A 320 33.04 -7.64 -6.09
CA SER A 320 32.97 -8.91 -5.37
C SER A 320 31.57 -9.54 -5.44
N LEU A 321 30.52 -8.71 -5.40
CA LEU A 321 29.13 -9.17 -5.55
C LEU A 321 28.77 -9.50 -6.99
N LEU A 322 29.20 -8.68 -7.95
CA LEU A 322 28.88 -8.94 -9.36
C LEU A 322 29.54 -10.23 -9.87
N ASN A 323 30.71 -10.58 -9.32
CA ASN A 323 31.42 -11.83 -9.60
C ASN A 323 30.76 -13.06 -8.92
N SER A 324 30.09 -12.88 -7.78
CA SER A 324 29.39 -13.98 -7.09
C SER A 324 27.98 -14.24 -7.65
N VAL A 325 27.41 -13.25 -8.37
CA VAL A 325 26.14 -13.37 -9.12
C VAL A 325 26.38 -14.00 -10.51
N GLY A 326 27.43 -14.81 -10.63
CA GLY A 326 27.83 -15.57 -11.82
C GLY A 326 26.77 -16.53 -12.29
#